data_AF-A0A2S6SB42-F1
#
_entry.id   AF-A0A2S6SB42-F1
#
_cell.length_a   1.000
_cell.length_b   1.000
_cell.length_c   1.000
_cell.angle_alpha   90.00
_cell.angle_beta   90.00
_cell.angle_gamma   90.00
#
_symmetry.space_group_name_H-M   'P 1'
#
loop_
_entity.id
_entity.type
_entity.pdbx_description
1 polymer ?
#
loop_
_entity_poly.entity_id
_entity_poly.type
_entity_poly.pdbx_seq_one_letter_code
_entity_poly.pdbx_strand_id
1 'polypeptide(L)'
;LRRNGEKICIVEDIGDLFAIEKSKAFNGHYHVLGGVLSAIDGIGPEELNILSLFRRLKDNKISEIILATNATVEGQITAQYIADNCPDKNITVTKLAQGMPVGGELELLDFNTLSTAFSSRSEIK
;
A
#
# COMPACT_ATOMS: atom_id res chain seq x y z
N LEU A 1 -8.13 -21.59 8.21
CA LEU A 1 -8.30 -20.15 8.53
C LEU A 1 -9.05 -19.51 7.37
N ARG A 2 -10.25 -18.96 7.60
CA ARG A 2 -11.03 -18.29 6.57
C ARG A 2 -10.42 -16.90 6.34
N ARG A 3 -10.08 -16.56 5.10
CA ARG A 3 -9.59 -15.22 4.75
C ARG A 3 -10.70 -14.18 4.95
N ASN A 4 -10.32 -12.97 5.39
CA ASN A 4 -11.25 -11.86 5.47
C ASN A 4 -11.52 -11.34 4.05
N GLY A 5 -12.72 -11.63 3.52
CA GLY A 5 -13.13 -11.25 2.17
C GLY A 5 -13.31 -9.74 1.96
N GLU A 6 -13.42 -8.97 3.04
CA GLU A 6 -13.75 -7.54 3.02
C GLU A 6 -12.52 -6.63 2.92
N LYS A 7 -11.30 -7.19 3.02
CA LYS A 7 -10.05 -6.42 2.99
C LYS A 7 -9.17 -6.81 1.80
N ILE A 8 -8.64 -5.82 1.12
CA ILE A 8 -7.66 -6.01 0.04
C ILE A 8 -6.36 -5.28 0.35
N CYS A 9 -5.25 -6.01 0.37
CA CYS A 9 -3.90 -5.44 0.41
C CYS A 9 -3.38 -5.28 -1.03
N ILE A 10 -3.05 -4.05 -1.40
CA ILE A 10 -2.57 -3.68 -2.73
C ILE A 10 -1.05 -3.59 -2.69
N VAL A 11 -0.37 -4.36 -3.52
CA VAL A 11 1.09 -4.47 -3.58
C VAL A 11 1.61 -4.20 -4.99
N GLU A 12 2.88 -3.83 -5.13
CA GLU A 12 3.48 -3.53 -6.43
C GLU A 12 3.70 -4.82 -7.23
N ASP A 13 4.30 -5.83 -6.59
CA ASP A 13 4.64 -7.09 -7.23
C ASP A 13 4.33 -8.35 -6.38
N ILE A 14 4.75 -9.52 -6.90
CA ILE A 14 4.55 -10.81 -6.25
C ILE A 14 5.50 -11.00 -5.05
N GLY A 15 6.69 -10.41 -5.08
CA GLY A 15 7.65 -10.46 -3.99
C GLY A 15 7.12 -9.79 -2.72
N ASP A 16 6.50 -8.62 -2.88
CA ASP A 16 5.84 -7.90 -1.79
C ASP A 16 4.72 -8.73 -1.13
N LEU A 17 3.90 -9.38 -1.95
CA LEU A 17 2.86 -10.30 -1.48
C LEU A 17 3.48 -11.41 -0.61
N PHE A 18 4.54 -12.05 -1.10
CA PHE A 18 5.18 -13.13 -0.36
C PHE A 18 5.80 -12.65 0.96
N ALA A 19 6.37 -11.45 0.99
CA ALA A 19 6.91 -10.86 2.22
C ALA A 19 5.81 -10.67 3.28
N ILE A 20 4.66 -10.14 2.89
CA ILE A 20 3.52 -9.93 3.79
C ILE A 20 2.91 -11.28 4.22
N GLU A 21 2.72 -12.24 3.32
CA GLU A 21 2.17 -13.55 3.67
C GLU A 21 3.08 -14.30 4.66
N LYS A 22 4.41 -14.22 4.46
CA LYS A 22 5.41 -14.82 5.36
C LYS A 22 5.37 -14.21 6.76
N SER A 23 5.06 -12.91 6.87
CA SER A 23 4.90 -12.23 8.16
C SER A 23 3.69 -12.70 8.96
N LYS A 24 2.69 -13.32 8.29
CA LYS A 24 1.38 -13.67 8.86
C LYS A 24 0.61 -12.48 9.46
N ALA A 25 1.01 -11.24 9.14
CA ALA A 25 0.39 -10.02 9.64
C ALA A 25 -0.95 -9.69 8.98
N PHE A 26 -1.23 -10.27 7.80
CA PHE A 26 -2.42 -10.02 7.03
C PHE A 26 -3.16 -11.31 6.66
N ASN A 27 -4.49 -11.27 6.69
CA ASN A 27 -5.34 -12.44 6.42
C ASN A 27 -6.47 -12.16 5.41
N GLY A 28 -6.38 -11.06 4.66
CA GLY A 28 -7.32 -10.70 3.61
C GLY A 28 -6.89 -11.19 2.23
N HIS A 29 -7.37 -10.52 1.19
CA HIS A 29 -6.94 -10.79 -0.18
C HIS A 29 -5.88 -9.81 -0.65
N TYR A 30 -5.07 -10.22 -1.63
CA TYR A 30 -4.12 -9.33 -2.28
C TYR A 30 -4.63 -8.85 -3.63
N HIS A 31 -4.10 -7.73 -4.08
CA HIS A 31 -4.17 -7.25 -5.45
C HIS A 31 -2.77 -6.80 -5.87
N VAL A 32 -2.23 -7.40 -6.92
CA VAL A 32 -0.90 -7.08 -7.44
C VAL A 32 -1.06 -6.09 -8.58
N LEU A 33 -0.42 -4.91 -8.46
CA LEU A 33 -0.48 -3.87 -9.48
C LEU A 33 0.33 -4.23 -10.73
N GLY A 34 1.43 -4.95 -10.56
CA GLY A 34 2.37 -5.28 -11.64
C GLY A 34 3.40 -4.18 -11.89
N GLY A 35 3.67 -3.34 -10.88
CA GLY A 35 4.56 -2.18 -10.97
C GLY A 35 3.98 -0.93 -10.30
N VAL A 36 4.56 0.22 -10.65
CA VAL A 36 4.21 1.55 -10.14
C VAL A 36 4.07 2.54 -11.29
N LEU A 37 3.35 3.63 -11.07
CA LEU A 37 3.26 4.74 -12.02
C LEU A 37 4.64 5.39 -12.17
N SER A 38 5.07 5.57 -13.42
CA SER A 38 6.34 6.23 -13.73
C SER A 38 6.17 7.14 -14.94
N ALA A 39 6.23 8.45 -14.70
CA ALA A 39 6.22 9.43 -15.79
C ALA A 39 7.51 9.35 -16.64
N ILE A 40 8.62 8.94 -16.03
CA ILE A 40 9.93 8.82 -16.69
C ILE A 40 9.93 7.64 -17.66
N ASP A 41 9.37 6.50 -17.23
CA ASP A 41 9.31 5.28 -18.03
C ASP A 41 8.05 5.20 -18.90
N GLY A 42 7.16 6.20 -18.82
CA GLY A 42 5.90 6.23 -19.56
C GLY A 42 4.86 5.20 -19.10
N ILE A 43 4.94 4.75 -17.84
CA ILE A 43 4.03 3.76 -17.25
C ILE A 43 2.82 4.49 -16.65
N GLY A 44 1.70 4.41 -17.37
CA GLY A 44 0.40 4.92 -16.94
C GLY A 44 -0.47 3.91 -16.18
N PRO A 45 -1.62 4.33 -15.62
CA PRO A 45 -2.54 3.45 -14.91
C PRO A 45 -3.08 2.27 -15.73
N GLU A 46 -3.16 2.43 -17.05
CA GLU A 46 -3.58 1.43 -18.02
C GLU A 46 -2.58 0.30 -18.23
N GLU A 47 -1.29 0.55 -17.98
CA GLU A 47 -0.22 -0.45 -18.01
C GLU A 47 -0.16 -1.27 -16.71
N LEU A 48 -0.88 -0.81 -15.68
CA LEU A 48 -0.98 -1.47 -14.38
C LEU A 48 -2.36 -2.12 -14.20
N ASN A 49 -2.44 -3.03 -13.23
CA ASN A 49 -3.70 -3.66 -12.84
C ASN A 49 -4.62 -2.74 -12.00
N ILE A 50 -4.58 -1.42 -12.22
CA ILE A 50 -5.41 -0.46 -11.45
C ILE A 50 -6.87 -0.51 -11.91
N LEU A 51 -7.13 -0.62 -13.22
CA LEU A 51 -8.51 -0.70 -13.71
C LEU A 51 -9.23 -1.97 -13.23
N SER A 52 -8.51 -3.09 -13.13
CA SER A 52 -9.06 -4.34 -12.60
C SER A 52 -9.29 -4.27 -11.09
N LEU A 53 -8.42 -3.57 -10.34
CA LEU A 53 -8.66 -3.23 -8.94
C LEU A 53 -9.98 -2.49 -8.79
N PHE A 54 -10.18 -1.39 -9.52
CA PHE A 54 -11.39 -0.57 -9.39
C PHE A 54 -12.67 -1.31 -9.78
N ARG A 55 -12.62 -2.21 -10.78
CA ARG A 55 -13.76 -3.11 -11.07
C ARG A 55 -14.05 -4.03 -9.88
N ARG A 56 -13.01 -4.65 -9.33
CA ARG A 56 -13.11 -5.53 -8.16
C ARG A 56 -13.68 -4.82 -6.93
N LEU A 57 -13.36 -3.55 -6.72
CA LEU A 57 -13.89 -2.74 -5.61
C LEU A 57 -15.39 -2.44 -5.76
N LYS A 58 -15.93 -2.38 -6.99
CA LYS A 58 -17.36 -2.16 -7.22
C LYS A 58 -18.21 -3.41 -6.99
N ASP A 59 -17.66 -4.58 -7.34
CA ASP A 59 -18.42 -5.83 -7.38
C ASP A 59 -18.43 -6.58 -6.03
N ASN A 60 -17.51 -6.25 -5.12
CA ASN A 60 -17.33 -6.94 -3.86
C ASN A 60 -17.72 -6.04 -2.67
N LYS A 61 -18.16 -6.67 -1.57
CA LYS A 61 -18.33 -6.00 -0.27
C LYS A 61 -16.96 -5.76 0.39
N ILE A 62 -16.15 -4.87 -0.20
CA ILE A 62 -14.89 -4.44 0.36
C ILE A 62 -15.15 -3.29 1.33
N SER A 63 -14.64 -3.39 2.55
CA SER A 63 -14.71 -2.34 3.56
C SER A 63 -13.40 -1.56 3.67
N GLU A 64 -12.28 -2.18 3.29
CA GLU A 64 -10.95 -1.56 3.39
C GLU A 64 -10.02 -1.98 2.25
N ILE A 65 -9.29 -1.01 1.71
CA ILE A 65 -8.08 -1.25 0.92
C ILE A 65 -6.86 -0.75 1.68
N ILE A 66 -5.80 -1.56 1.69
CA ILE A 66 -4.54 -1.27 2.35
C ILE A 66 -3.47 -1.11 1.28
N LEU A 67 -2.96 0.11 1.12
CA LEU A 67 -1.90 0.45 0.20
C LEU A 67 -0.55 0.04 0.80
N ALA A 68 0.00 -1.06 0.28
CA ALA A 68 1.30 -1.61 0.64
C ALA A 68 2.31 -1.42 -0.50
N THR A 69 2.31 -0.24 -1.11
CA THR A 69 3.35 0.19 -2.05
C THR A 69 4.62 0.55 -1.28
N ASN A 70 5.76 0.42 -1.94
CA ASN A 70 7.06 0.74 -1.40
C ASN A 70 7.19 2.24 -1.08
N ALA A 71 8.13 2.56 -0.19
CA ALA A 71 8.38 3.94 0.26
C ALA A 71 9.20 4.77 -0.75
N THR A 72 9.13 4.42 -2.04
CA THR A 72 9.75 5.18 -3.15
C THR A 72 8.84 6.34 -3.58
N VAL A 73 9.36 7.24 -4.41
CA VAL A 73 8.56 8.37 -4.94
C VAL A 73 7.41 7.85 -5.81
N GLU A 74 7.71 6.88 -6.68
CA GLU A 74 6.76 6.25 -7.59
C GLU A 74 5.68 5.46 -6.83
N GLY A 75 6.09 4.72 -5.79
CA GLY A 75 5.16 4.01 -4.91
C GLY A 75 4.21 4.97 -4.18
N GLN A 76 4.73 6.12 -3.69
CA GLN A 76 3.90 7.15 -3.06
C GLN A 76 2.90 7.77 -4.04
N ILE A 77 3.34 8.13 -5.26
CA ILE A 77 2.47 8.67 -6.31
C ILE A 77 1.38 7.65 -6.67
N THR A 78 1.75 6.38 -6.80
CA THR A 78 0.82 5.28 -7.13
C THR A 78 -0.22 5.10 -6.02
N ALA A 79 0.20 5.07 -4.75
CA ALA A 79 -0.71 4.99 -3.61
C ALA A 79 -1.68 6.17 -3.58
N GLN A 80 -1.18 7.40 -3.77
CA GLN A 80 -2.01 8.60 -3.78
C GLN A 80 -3.02 8.57 -4.94
N TYR A 81 -2.58 8.17 -6.13
CA TYR A 81 -3.45 8.01 -7.29
C TYR A 81 -4.60 7.04 -7.01
N ILE A 82 -4.31 5.88 -6.41
CA ILE A 82 -5.33 4.88 -6.07
C ILE A 82 -6.30 5.43 -5.01
N ALA A 83 -5.79 6.15 -4.01
CA ALA A 83 -6.61 6.75 -2.97
C ALA A 83 -7.60 7.78 -3.55
N ASP A 84 -7.11 8.70 -4.38
CA ASP A 84 -7.91 9.78 -4.97
C ASP A 84 -8.94 9.27 -5.98
N ASN A 85 -8.65 8.15 -6.64
CA ASN A 85 -9.51 7.55 -7.67
C ASN A 85 -10.31 6.33 -7.17
N CYS A 86 -10.32 6.07 -5.85
CA CYS A 86 -11.11 4.98 -5.28
C CYS A 86 -12.60 5.17 -5.62
N PRO A 87 -13.25 4.21 -6.31
CA PRO A 87 -14.57 4.42 -6.88
C PRO A 87 -15.71 4.45 -5.86
N ASP A 88 -15.50 3.90 -4.67
CA ASP A 88 -16.50 3.86 -3.59
C ASP A 88 -15.97 4.61 -2.36
N LYS A 89 -16.70 5.66 -1.96
CA LYS A 89 -16.36 6.52 -0.82
C LYS A 89 -16.57 5.85 0.53
N ASN A 90 -17.27 4.72 0.58
CA ASN A 90 -17.47 3.95 1.81
C ASN A 90 -16.30 3.00 2.11
N ILE A 91 -15.40 2.78 1.14
CA ILE A 91 -14.20 1.98 1.34
C ILE A 91 -13.19 2.82 2.11
N THR A 92 -12.74 2.30 3.25
CA THR A 92 -11.64 2.91 3.99
C THR A 92 -10.34 2.66 3.24
N VAL A 93 -9.62 3.73 2.90
CA VAL A 93 -8.30 3.63 2.27
C VAL A 93 -7.24 3.86 3.34
N THR A 94 -6.42 2.84 3.61
CA THR A 94 -5.31 2.91 4.55
C THR A 94 -3.99 2.68 3.83
N LYS A 95 -2.88 3.10 4.43
CA LYS A 95 -1.52 2.88 3.92
C LYS A 95 -0.67 2.28 5.02
N LEU A 96 0.27 1.40 4.66
CA LEU A 96 1.23 0.90 5.64
C LEU A 96 2.01 2.06 6.26
N ALA A 97 2.25 1.95 7.57
CA ALA A 97 3.05 2.93 8.28
C ALA A 97 4.47 2.98 7.69
N GLN A 98 5.03 4.20 7.65
CA GLN A 98 6.39 4.44 7.19
C GLN A 98 7.22 5.05 8.33
N GLY A 99 8.48 4.66 8.44
CA GLY A 99 9.39 5.18 9.46
C GLY A 99 10.41 4.17 9.94
N MET A 100 10.74 4.27 11.22
CA MET A 100 11.84 3.50 11.83
C MET A 100 11.49 2.01 11.97
N PRO A 101 12.37 1.08 11.53
CA PRO A 101 12.16 -0.35 11.74
C PRO A 101 12.29 -0.72 13.22
N VAL A 102 11.56 -1.75 13.64
CA VAL A 102 11.67 -2.30 14.99
C VAL A 102 13.08 -2.85 15.20
N GLY A 103 13.74 -2.38 16.26
CA GLY A 103 15.13 -2.76 16.58
C GLY A 103 16.20 -1.94 15.83
N GLY A 104 15.81 -0.94 15.04
CA GLY A 104 16.74 0.02 14.45
C GLY A 104 17.28 1.04 15.45
N GLU A 105 18.51 1.50 15.23
CA GLU A 105 19.15 2.56 16.02
C GLU A 105 19.07 3.89 15.26
N LEU A 106 18.71 4.99 15.95
CA LEU A 106 18.50 6.30 15.32
C LEU A 106 19.72 6.82 14.56
N GLU A 107 20.93 6.55 15.06
CA GLU A 107 22.20 6.99 14.47
C GLU A 107 22.52 6.30 13.13
N LEU A 108 21.85 5.18 12.84
CA LEU A 108 22.05 4.38 11.63
C LEU A 108 21.02 4.68 10.54
N LEU A 109 20.08 5.61 10.79
CA LEU A 109 19.02 5.96 9.85
C LEU A 109 19.40 7.14 8.97
N ASP A 110 18.92 7.11 7.73
CA ASP A 110 19.01 8.24 6.83
C ASP A 110 18.03 9.36 7.21
N PHE A 111 18.31 10.56 6.68
CA PHE A 111 17.51 11.75 6.92
C PHE A 111 16.03 11.60 6.51
N ASN A 112 15.74 10.90 5.42
CA ASN A 112 14.36 10.76 4.92
C ASN A 112 13.55 9.85 5.83
N THR A 113 14.14 8.76 6.30
CA THR A 113 13.51 7.86 7.27
C THR A 113 13.19 8.58 8.58
N LEU A 114 14.14 9.36 9.11
CA LEU A 114 13.90 10.16 10.33
C LEU A 114 12.79 11.20 10.13
N SER A 115 12.83 11.95 9.02
CA SER A 115 11.80 12.94 8.68
C SER A 115 10.40 12.31 8.60
N THR A 116 10.29 11.13 7.97
CA THR A 116 9.05 10.38 7.84
C THR A 116 8.55 9.88 9.20
N ALA A 117 9.45 9.39 10.05
CA ALA A 117 9.12 8.93 11.40
C ALA A 117 8.61 10.09 12.28
N PHE A 118 9.22 11.27 12.21
CA PHE A 118 8.75 12.46 12.92
C PHE A 118 7.38 12.94 12.45
N SER A 119 7.12 12.87 11.15
CA SER A 119 5.82 13.22 10.55
C SER A 119 4.72 12.25 10.97
N SER A 120 5.07 10.98 11.17
CA SER A 120 4.14 9.90 11.53
C SER A 120 4.07 9.63 13.03
N ARG A 121 4.61 10.52 13.88
CA ARG A 121 4.63 10.31 15.34
C ARG A 121 3.21 10.23 15.90
N SER A 122 2.99 9.28 16.80
CA SER A 122 1.73 9.09 17.51
C SER A 122 1.80 9.62 18.93
N GLU A 123 0.73 10.24 19.40
CA GLU A 123 0.55 10.58 20.81
C GLU A 123 0.47 9.31 21.66
N ILE A 124 1.13 9.29 22.83
CA ILE A 124 1.16 8.14 23.74
C ILE A 124 0.24 8.37 24.94
N LYS A 125 -0.01 9.63 25.31
CA LYS A 125 -0.86 10.05 26.42
C LYS A 125 -1.44 11.42 26.13
#